data_AF-A0A9B0GLR6-F1
#
_entry.id   AF-A0A9B0GLR6-F1
#
_cell.length_a   1.000
_cell.length_b   1.000
_cell.length_c   1.000
_cell.angle_alpha   90.00
_cell.angle_beta   90.00
_cell.angle_gamma   90.00
#
_symmetry.space_group_name_H-M   'P 1'
#
loop_
_entity.id
_entity.type
_entity.pdbx_description
1 polymer ?
#
loop_
_entity_poly.entity_id
_entity_poly.type
_entity_poly.pdbx_seq_one_letter_code
_entity_poly.pdbx_strand_id
1 'polypeptide(L)'
;MDQKPKTLPICVNKVLSDSADVAKFKVQDPYGKKEELLKQLEDLKVELSQLHIAKVTGGTASKLSKIPAVCKPIARVLTVISQTQKENFRKFYKGKKLYKPWDLQPKKTHALCHRLNKQEENLKTKKQQWKEQLYSLQKYARPEHQDHKTHTN
;
A
#
# COMPACT_ATOMS: atom_id res chain seq x y z
N MET A 1 12.02 -19.05 -20.14
CA MET A 1 11.00 -19.68 -19.29
C MET A 1 10.76 -18.77 -18.10
N ASP A 2 10.14 -17.62 -18.35
CA ASP A 2 9.94 -16.58 -17.35
C ASP A 2 8.61 -16.82 -16.64
N GLN A 3 8.66 -17.48 -15.49
CA GLN A 3 7.52 -17.57 -14.59
C GLN A 3 7.32 -16.21 -13.93
N LYS A 4 6.51 -15.37 -14.58
CA LYS A 4 5.95 -14.12 -14.04
C LYS A 4 5.41 -14.39 -12.63
N PRO A 5 5.81 -13.64 -11.59
CA PRO A 5 5.26 -13.86 -10.26
C PRO A 5 3.76 -13.59 -10.31
N LYS A 6 2.96 -14.60 -9.96
CA LYS A 6 1.53 -14.47 -9.70
C LYS A 6 1.39 -13.53 -8.51
N THR A 7 1.34 -12.23 -8.79
CA THR A 7 0.83 -11.25 -7.84
C THR A 7 -0.63 -11.61 -7.69
N LEU A 8 -0.95 -12.31 -6.60
CA LEU A 8 -2.32 -12.35 -6.12
C LEU A 8 -2.76 -10.88 -6.05
N PRO A 9 -3.91 -10.52 -6.65
CA PRO A 9 -4.41 -9.17 -6.49
C PRO A 9 -4.49 -8.94 -4.99
N ILE A 10 -3.70 -7.99 -4.49
CA ILE A 10 -4.05 -7.29 -3.26
C ILE A 10 -5.50 -6.92 -3.50
N CYS A 11 -6.42 -7.47 -2.71
CA CYS A 11 -7.84 -7.21 -2.79
C CYS A 11 -8.04 -5.71 -2.50
N VAL A 12 -7.78 -4.88 -3.51
CA VAL A 12 -8.16 -3.49 -3.56
C VAL A 12 -9.67 -3.53 -3.58
N ASN A 13 -10.23 -3.09 -2.47
CA ASN A 13 -11.61 -2.70 -2.31
C ASN A 13 -12.61 -3.80 -2.67
N LYS A 14 -12.71 -4.82 -1.81
CA LYS A 14 -14.03 -5.44 -1.63
C LYS A 14 -14.88 -4.45 -0.86
N VAL A 15 -15.58 -3.59 -1.63
CA VAL A 15 -16.76 -2.85 -1.19
C VAL A 15 -17.66 -3.88 -0.51
N LEU A 16 -17.69 -3.86 0.82
CA LEU A 16 -18.68 -4.60 1.57
C LEU A 16 -19.96 -3.79 1.46
N SER A 17 -20.77 -4.19 0.48
CA SER A 17 -22.08 -3.68 0.13
C SER A 17 -22.99 -3.60 1.35
N ASP A 18 -23.42 -2.36 1.61
CA ASP A 18 -24.77 -1.89 1.95
C ASP A 18 -25.68 -2.84 2.76
N SER A 19 -25.87 -2.47 4.03
CA SER A 19 -27.12 -2.68 4.75
C SER A 19 -27.72 -1.30 5.04
N ALA A 20 -28.99 -1.14 4.70
CA ALA A 20 -29.79 0.07 4.58
C ALA A 20 -29.58 1.17 5.65
N ASP A 21 -29.55 2.41 5.16
CA ASP A 21 -29.92 3.67 5.81
C ASP A 21 -29.66 3.83 7.31
N VAL A 22 -28.38 3.94 7.68
CA VAL A 22 -27.98 4.56 8.96
C VAL A 22 -26.91 5.59 8.67
N ALA A 23 -27.19 6.84 9.07
CA ALA A 23 -26.41 8.06 8.87
C ALA A 23 -24.98 7.81 8.37
N LYS A 24 -24.76 8.08 7.08
CA LYS A 24 -23.46 7.97 6.41
C LYS A 24 -22.51 8.96 7.08
N PHE A 25 -21.83 8.57 8.17
CA PHE A 25 -20.68 9.29 8.69
C PHE A 25 -19.59 9.24 7.61
N LYS A 26 -19.63 10.26 6.78
CA LYS A 26 -18.73 10.48 5.67
C LYS A 26 -17.70 11.44 6.22
N VAL A 27 -16.51 10.92 6.50
CA VAL A 27 -15.35 11.78 6.71
C VAL A 27 -15.07 12.42 5.36
N GLN A 28 -15.70 13.57 5.13
CA GLN A 28 -15.68 14.25 3.84
C GLN A 28 -14.31 14.89 3.61
N ASP A 29 -13.64 15.31 4.70
CA ASP A 29 -12.32 15.91 4.65
C ASP A 29 -11.37 15.30 5.70
N PRO A 30 -10.35 14.52 5.30
CA PRO A 30 -9.34 13.98 6.20
C PRO A 30 -8.33 15.02 6.71
N TYR A 31 -8.49 16.29 6.31
CA TYR A 31 -7.63 17.43 6.68
C TYR A 31 -8.25 18.37 7.72
N GLY A 32 -9.45 18.04 8.24
CA GLY A 32 -10.05 18.74 9.37
C GLY A 32 -9.11 18.74 10.58
N LYS A 33 -9.12 19.82 11.35
CA LYS A 33 -8.22 20.04 12.49
C LYS A 33 -8.28 18.83 13.42
N LYS A 34 -7.12 18.29 13.83
CA LYS A 34 -6.98 17.09 14.70
C LYS A 34 -7.90 17.13 15.93
N GLU A 35 -8.10 18.32 16.49
CA GLU A 35 -8.94 18.56 17.67
C GLU A 35 -10.42 18.23 17.44
N GLU A 36 -10.95 18.54 16.26
CA GLU A 36 -12.34 18.26 15.91
C GLU A 36 -12.60 16.76 15.80
N LEU A 37 -11.67 16.02 15.19
CA LEU A 37 -11.74 14.56 15.09
C LEU A 37 -11.67 13.88 16.47
N LEU A 38 -10.90 14.45 17.41
CA LEU A 38 -10.85 13.95 18.78
C LEU A 38 -12.14 14.19 19.54
N LYS A 39 -12.79 15.34 19.33
CA LYS A 39 -14.10 15.63 19.91
C LYS A 39 -15.17 14.66 19.39
N GLN A 40 -15.25 14.49 18.07
CA GLN A 40 -16.16 13.53 17.44
C GLN A 40 -15.93 12.09 17.93
N LEU A 41 -14.67 11.70 18.14
CA LEU A 41 -14.32 10.39 18.68
C LEU A 41 -14.86 10.19 20.11
N GLU A 42 -14.80 11.23 20.94
CA GLU A 42 -15.27 11.15 22.32
C GLU A 42 -16.79 11.04 22.39
N ASP A 43 -17.50 11.83 21.59
CA ASP A 43 -18.96 11.76 21.48
C ASP A 43 -19.42 10.35 21.07
N LEU A 44 -18.78 9.75 20.05
CA LEU A 44 -19.10 8.39 19.59
C LEU A 44 -18.79 7.30 20.64
N LYS A 45 -17.75 7.48 21.47
CA LYS A 45 -17.44 6.53 22.56
C LYS A 45 -18.45 6.58 23.69
N VAL A 46 -18.94 7.78 24.02
CA VAL A 46 -20.00 7.95 25.01
C VAL A 46 -21.27 7.24 24.53
N GLU A 47 -21.65 7.44 23.26
CA GLU A 47 -22.79 6.74 22.66
C GLU A 47 -22.62 5.21 22.68
N LEU A 48 -21.44 4.70 22.32
CA LEU A 48 -21.14 3.26 22.37
C LEU A 48 -21.28 2.70 23.78
N SER A 49 -20.77 3.43 24.79
CA SER A 49 -20.82 3.00 26.19
C SER A 49 -22.27 2.90 26.68
N GLN A 50 -23.13 3.85 26.30
CA GLN A 50 -24.56 3.81 26.60
C GLN A 50 -25.26 2.60 25.92
N LEU A 51 -24.90 2.30 24.67
CA LEU A 51 -25.43 1.12 23.95
C LEU A 51 -24.98 -0.21 24.57
N HIS A 52 -23.76 -0.27 25.11
CA HIS A 52 -23.29 -1.45 25.84
C HIS A 52 -24.06 -1.68 27.14
N ILE A 53 -24.35 -0.63 27.92
CA ILE A 53 -25.20 -0.75 29.11
C ILE A 53 -26.59 -1.27 28.70
N ALA A 54 -27.20 -0.65 27.68
CA ALA A 54 -28.50 -1.07 27.17
C ALA A 54 -28.52 -2.54 26.69
N LYS A 55 -27.41 -3.04 26.14
CA LYS A 55 -27.26 -4.45 25.76
C LYS A 55 -27.27 -5.38 26.97
N VAL A 56 -26.57 -5.03 28.05
CA VAL A 56 -26.50 -5.84 29.28
C VAL A 56 -27.86 -5.88 29.97
N THR A 57 -28.59 -4.76 30.00
CA THR A 57 -29.92 -4.67 30.63
C THR A 57 -31.05 -5.27 29.76
N GLY A 58 -30.74 -5.87 28.60
CA GLY A 58 -31.75 -6.49 27.74
C GLY A 58 -32.63 -5.47 26.98
N GLY A 59 -32.03 -4.39 26.48
CA GLY A 59 -32.73 -3.31 25.79
C GLY A 59 -33.30 -3.69 24.42
N THR A 60 -34.13 -2.77 23.88
CA THR A 60 -34.84 -2.94 22.60
C THR A 60 -33.90 -3.25 21.42
N ALA A 61 -34.31 -4.17 20.54
CA ALA A 61 -33.55 -4.57 19.35
C ALA A 61 -33.12 -3.40 18.46
N SER A 62 -33.96 -2.36 18.32
CA SER A 62 -33.66 -1.15 17.55
C SER A 62 -32.46 -0.34 18.08
N LYS A 63 -32.20 -0.37 19.39
CA LYS A 63 -31.00 0.24 20.00
C LYS A 63 -29.76 -0.60 19.71
N LEU A 64 -29.89 -1.93 19.73
CA LEU A 64 -28.78 -2.86 19.47
C LEU A 64 -28.32 -2.83 18.01
N SER A 65 -29.23 -2.62 17.06
CA SER A 65 -28.91 -2.45 15.64
C SER A 65 -27.98 -1.27 15.36
N LYS A 66 -27.90 -0.28 16.28
CA LYS A 66 -27.01 0.89 16.14
C LYS A 66 -25.55 0.60 16.50
N ILE A 67 -25.25 -0.47 17.23
CA ILE A 67 -23.88 -0.81 17.65
C ILE A 67 -22.90 -0.89 16.48
N PRO A 68 -23.13 -1.69 15.42
CA PRO A 68 -22.21 -1.73 14.27
C PRO A 68 -22.15 -0.40 13.52
N ALA A 69 -23.21 0.42 13.59
CA ALA A 69 -23.27 1.73 12.97
C ALA A 69 -22.41 2.76 13.71
N VAL A 70 -22.14 2.60 15.01
CA VAL A 70 -21.24 3.46 15.82
C VAL A 70 -19.79 2.95 15.77
N CYS A 71 -19.58 1.63 15.78
CA CYS A 71 -18.22 1.05 15.73
C CYS A 71 -17.48 1.36 14.41
N LYS A 72 -18.18 1.35 13.27
CA LYS A 72 -17.59 1.64 11.95
C LYS A 72 -17.03 3.08 11.86
N PRO A 73 -17.78 4.14 12.25
CA PRO A 73 -17.26 5.50 12.37
C PRO A 73 -16.05 5.63 13.30
N ILE A 74 -16.08 5.04 14.50
CA ILE A 74 -14.94 5.08 15.45
C ILE A 74 -13.67 4.54 14.77
N ALA A 75 -13.77 3.39 14.11
CA ALA A 75 -12.65 2.81 13.38
C ALA A 75 -12.16 3.71 12.24
N ARG A 76 -13.07 4.36 11.51
CA ARG A 76 -12.73 5.31 10.43
C ARG A 76 -12.00 6.55 10.98
N VAL A 77 -12.50 7.17 12.05
CA VAL A 77 -11.87 8.35 12.68
C VAL A 77 -10.47 8.03 13.18
N LEU A 78 -10.30 6.91 13.91
CA LEU A 78 -8.98 6.46 14.39
C LEU A 78 -8.02 6.15 13.24
N THR A 79 -8.53 5.63 12.13
CA THR A 79 -7.73 5.38 10.93
C THR A 79 -7.21 6.69 10.33
N VAL A 80 -8.06 7.72 10.19
CA VAL A 80 -7.67 9.05 9.66
C VAL A 80 -6.65 9.73 10.58
N ILE A 81 -6.86 9.68 11.90
CA ILE A 81 -5.89 10.19 12.89
C ILE A 81 -4.54 9.46 12.75
N SER A 82 -4.56 8.14 12.59
CA SER A 82 -3.33 7.34 12.45
C SER A 82 -2.60 7.62 11.13
N GLN A 83 -3.35 7.83 10.04
CA GLN A 83 -2.82 8.17 8.72
C GLN A 83 -2.11 9.53 8.74
N THR A 84 -2.79 10.57 9.24
CA THR A 84 -2.25 11.94 9.33
C THR A 84 -1.01 12.01 10.22
N GLN A 85 -1.01 11.33 11.38
CA GLN A 85 0.16 11.22 12.25
C GLN A 85 1.35 10.56 11.53
N LYS A 86 1.13 9.41 10.86
CA LYS A 86 2.19 8.72 10.11
C LYS A 86 2.70 9.57 8.95
N GLU A 87 1.85 10.32 8.27
CA GLU A 87 2.26 11.23 7.21
C GLU A 87 3.16 12.36 7.74
N ASN A 88 2.79 12.96 8.88
CA ASN A 88 3.60 13.98 9.53
C ASN A 88 4.98 13.43 9.96
N PHE A 89 5.04 12.21 10.51
CA PHE A 89 6.33 11.57 10.79
C PHE A 89 7.14 11.29 9.53
N ARG A 90 6.51 10.87 8.42
CA ARG A 90 7.20 10.67 7.14
C ARG A 90 7.79 11.97 6.59
N LYS A 91 7.10 13.11 6.77
CA LYS A 91 7.60 14.45 6.43
C LYS A 91 8.79 14.82 7.32
N PHE A 92 8.69 14.62 8.64
CA PHE A 92 9.76 14.93 9.59
C PHE A 92 11.04 14.12 9.39
N TYR A 93 10.92 12.81 9.11
CA TYR A 93 12.06 11.92 8.87
C TYR A 93 12.47 11.83 7.39
N LYS A 94 11.93 12.68 6.52
CA LYS A 94 12.33 12.70 5.10
C LYS A 94 13.82 13.04 5.00
N GLY A 95 14.59 12.20 4.29
CA GLY A 95 16.04 12.36 4.12
C GLY A 95 16.90 11.78 5.25
N LYS A 96 16.34 11.51 6.44
CA LYS A 96 17.07 10.90 7.57
C LYS A 96 16.99 9.37 7.49
N LYS A 97 18.00 8.73 6.88
CA LYS A 97 17.99 7.27 6.65
C LYS A 97 18.26 6.44 7.92
N LEU A 98 19.26 6.81 8.72
CA LEU A 98 19.65 6.04 9.91
C LEU A 98 18.65 6.20 11.08
N TYR A 99 18.12 7.41 11.27
CA TYR A 99 17.31 7.78 12.44
C TYR A 99 15.81 7.53 12.28
N LYS A 100 15.42 6.65 11.35
CA LYS A 100 14.01 6.37 11.07
C LYS A 100 13.48 5.23 11.95
N PRO A 101 12.36 5.42 12.67
CA PRO A 101 11.79 4.35 13.49
C PRO A 101 11.34 3.16 12.63
N TRP A 102 11.39 1.96 13.22
CA TRP A 102 11.09 0.67 12.56
C TRP A 102 9.68 0.63 11.93
N ASP A 103 8.71 1.33 12.51
CA ASP A 103 7.32 1.37 12.01
C ASP A 103 7.18 2.05 10.66
N LEU A 104 8.04 3.02 10.37
CA LEU A 104 7.99 3.75 9.10
C LEU A 104 8.82 3.06 8.02
N GLN A 105 9.66 2.08 8.38
CA GLN A 105 10.49 1.35 7.42
C GLN A 105 9.61 0.50 6.48
N PRO A 106 10.01 0.33 5.22
CA PRO A 106 9.30 -0.56 4.30
C PRO A 106 9.39 -2.00 4.83
N LYS A 107 8.24 -2.66 4.96
CA LYS A 107 8.18 -4.08 5.35
C LYS A 107 8.53 -4.94 4.12
N LYS A 108 9.81 -5.31 4.01
CA LYS A 108 10.33 -6.25 3.01
C LYS A 108 10.41 -7.65 3.62
N THR A 109 10.50 -8.67 2.76
CA THR A 109 10.83 -10.02 3.23
C THR A 109 12.28 -10.08 3.72
N HIS A 110 12.59 -11.02 4.62
CA HIS A 110 13.93 -11.19 5.18
C HIS A 110 14.99 -11.34 4.08
N ALA A 111 14.72 -12.19 3.07
CA ALA A 111 15.62 -12.38 1.93
C ALA A 111 15.89 -11.08 1.14
N LEU A 112 14.88 -10.21 0.99
CA LEU A 112 15.03 -8.92 0.32
C LEU A 112 15.78 -7.87 1.17
N CYS A 113 15.81 -8.02 2.49
CA CYS A 113 16.60 -7.17 3.37
C CYS A 113 18.09 -7.49 3.31
N HIS A 114 18.45 -8.76 3.15
CA HIS A 114 19.85 -9.23 3.09
C HIS A 114 20.45 -9.25 1.68
N ARG A 115 19.64 -9.11 0.64
CA ARG A 115 20.14 -9.00 -0.74
C ARG A 115 20.95 -7.70 -0.90
N LEU A 116 22.01 -7.77 -1.70
CA LEU A 116 22.79 -6.61 -2.16
C LEU A 116 21.90 -5.55 -2.81
N ASN A 117 22.32 -4.29 -2.71
CA ASN A 117 21.67 -3.21 -3.44
C ASN A 117 21.92 -3.38 -4.94
N LYS A 118 20.98 -2.96 -5.78
CA LYS A 118 21.15 -3.00 -7.26
C LYS A 118 22.43 -2.31 -7.72
N GLN A 119 22.87 -1.26 -7.02
CA GLN A 119 24.12 -0.58 -7.34
C GLN A 119 25.33 -1.47 -7.06
N GLU A 120 25.33 -2.18 -5.93
CA GLU A 120 26.37 -3.12 -5.54
C GLU A 120 26.39 -4.34 -6.47
N GLU A 121 25.22 -4.88 -6.82
CA GLU A 121 25.10 -5.99 -7.79
C GLU A 121 25.64 -5.61 -9.18
N ASN A 122 25.52 -4.34 -9.58
CA ASN A 122 25.97 -3.84 -10.87
C ASN A 122 27.37 -3.19 -10.82
N LEU A 123 28.07 -3.22 -9.68
CA LEU A 123 29.44 -2.71 -9.61
C LEU A 123 30.33 -3.58 -10.50
N LYS A 124 30.91 -2.96 -11.52
CA LYS A 124 31.84 -3.59 -12.45
C LYS A 124 33.23 -3.07 -12.22
N THR A 125 34.22 -3.94 -12.39
CA THR A 125 35.63 -3.51 -12.38
C THR A 125 35.92 -2.57 -13.55
N LYS A 126 36.90 -1.66 -13.41
CA LYS A 126 37.30 -0.75 -14.49
C LYS A 126 37.65 -1.48 -15.79
N LYS A 127 38.30 -2.64 -15.67
CA LYS A 127 38.63 -3.51 -16.82
C LYS A 127 37.38 -4.01 -17.55
N GLN A 128 36.35 -4.41 -16.80
CA GLN A 128 35.10 -4.87 -17.39
C GLN A 128 34.31 -3.72 -18.02
N GLN A 129 34.27 -2.55 -17.39
CA GLN A 129 33.66 -1.35 -17.99
C GLN A 129 34.31 -1.00 -19.33
N TRP A 130 35.64 -1.00 -19.39
CA TRP A 130 36.37 -0.74 -20.64
C TRP A 130 36.05 -1.77 -21.73
N LYS A 131 36.01 -3.07 -21.37
CA LYS A 131 35.66 -4.14 -22.32
C LYS A 131 34.24 -4.00 -22.86
N GLU A 132 33.27 -3.65 -22.01
CA GLU A 132 31.88 -3.47 -22.42
C GLU A 132 31.67 -2.23 -23.31
N GLN A 133 32.44 -1.16 -23.07
CA GLN A 133 32.46 0.01 -23.97
C GLN A 133 33.05 -0.35 -25.33
N LEU A 134 34.16 -1.10 -25.35
CA LEU A 134 34.87 -1.47 -26.57
C LEU A 134 34.08 -2.48 -27.41
N TYR A 135 33.47 -3.48 -26.76
CA TYR A 135 32.72 -4.55 -27.42
C TYR A 135 31.24 -4.49 -27.05
N SER A 136 30.57 -3.44 -27.52
CA SER A 136 29.12 -3.32 -27.36
C SER A 136 28.39 -4.40 -28.16
N LEU A 137 27.31 -4.96 -27.59
CA LEU A 137 26.46 -5.91 -28.32
C LEU A 137 25.70 -5.18 -29.42
N GLN A 138 26.12 -5.39 -30.66
CA GLN A 138 25.43 -4.88 -31.84
C GLN A 138 24.34 -5.85 -32.29
N LYS A 139 23.17 -5.31 -32.67
CA LYS A 139 22.11 -6.09 -33.30
C LYS A 139 22.39 -6.17 -34.80
N TYR A 140 22.53 -7.37 -35.34
CA TYR A 140 22.69 -7.60 -36.77
C TYR A 140 21.69 -8.64 -37.27
N ALA A 141 21.32 -8.54 -38.55
CA ALA A 141 20.53 -9.53 -39.26
C ALA A 141 21.34 -10.02 -40.46
N ARG A 142 21.33 -11.33 -40.72
CA ARG A 142 22.02 -11.90 -41.88
C ARG A 142 21.08 -11.81 -43.10
N PRO A 143 21.53 -11.28 -44.25
CA PRO A 143 20.76 -11.34 -45.49
C PRO A 143 20.60 -12.80 -45.95
N GLU A 144 19.39 -13.20 -46.33
CA GLU A 144 19.12 -14.52 -46.91
C GLU A 144 19.83 -14.66 -48.28
N HIS A 145 20.53 -15.76 -48.48
CA HIS A 145 21.23 -16.07 -49.72
C HIS A 145 20.20 -16.64 -50.71
N GLN A 146 19.89 -15.91 -51.79
CA GLN A 146 19.06 -16.46 -52.86
C GLN A 146 19.93 -17.30 -53.78
N ASP A 147 19.79 -18.62 -53.71
CA ASP A 147 20.46 -19.52 -54.64
C ASP A 147 19.79 -19.38 -56.01
N HIS A 148 20.46 -18.67 -56.92
CA HIS A 148 20.03 -18.57 -58.31
C HIS A 148 20.13 -19.97 -58.95
N LYS A 149 18.99 -20.66 -59.08
CA LYS A 149 18.87 -21.88 -59.88
C LYS A 149 19.29 -21.57 -61.31
N THR A 150 20.47 -22.03 -61.71
CA THR A 150 20.86 -22.03 -63.12
C THR A 150 19.99 -23.05 -63.85
N HIS A 151 19.15 -22.57 -64.77
CA HIS A 151 18.45 -23.42 -65.72
C HIS A 151 19.46 -23.91 -66.77
N THR A 152 19.80 -25.18 -66.70
CA THR A 152 20.52 -25.88 -67.77
C THR A 152 19.55 -26.12 -68.93
N ASN A 153 19.92 -25.65 -70.13
CA ASN A 153 19.23 -25.93 -71.39
C ASN A 153 19.30 -27.41 -71.77
#